data_AF-A0A843FZ12-F1
#
_entry.id   AF-A0A843FZ12-F1
#
_cell.length_a   1.000
_cell.length_b   1.000
_cell.length_c   1.000
_cell.angle_alpha   90.00
_cell.angle_beta   90.00
_cell.angle_gamma   90.00
#
_symmetry.space_group_name_H-M   'P 1'
#
loop_
_entity.id
_entity.type
_entity.pdbx_description
1 polymer ?
#
loop_
_entity_poly.entity_id
_entity_poly.type
_entity_poly.pdbx_seq_one_letter_code
_entity_poly.pdbx_strand_id
1 'polypeptide(L)'
;MQKIRLLTSLVLVLTLCPLGKAQYNSVNYDYETARVMGIEYNAAASAEMYYDEQVKDILAKYGIAEVAAAGIYASKHLDRTALTDLGILVDPAENHYYRRIYRIVSVKIIPGIWDLSTLLLKYPHKAIYWGSYLVKVCTEVKSLCQQFESV
;
A
#
# COMPACT_ATOMS: atom_id res chain seq x y z
N MET A 1 -57.02 -27.11 -48.61
CA MET A 1 -56.98 -28.40 -47.87
C MET A 1 -55.88 -28.44 -46.79
N GLN A 2 -54.62 -28.05 -47.04
CA GLN A 2 -53.53 -28.09 -46.03
C GLN A 2 -53.70 -27.10 -44.86
N LYS A 3 -54.16 -25.86 -45.12
CA LYS A 3 -54.33 -24.83 -44.07
C LYS A 3 -55.38 -25.19 -43.02
N ILE A 4 -56.43 -25.92 -43.39
CA ILE A 4 -57.49 -26.37 -42.47
C ILE A 4 -56.97 -27.46 -41.53
N ARG A 5 -56.13 -28.39 -42.02
CA ARG A 5 -55.50 -29.44 -41.20
C ARG A 5 -54.52 -28.88 -40.17
N LEU A 6 -53.77 -27.85 -40.53
CA LEU A 6 -52.89 -27.14 -39.61
C LEU A 6 -53.68 -26.44 -38.50
N LEU A 7 -54.78 -25.77 -38.86
CA LEU A 7 -55.65 -25.09 -37.89
C LEU A 7 -56.32 -26.09 -36.93
N THR A 8 -56.80 -27.23 -37.43
CA THR A 8 -57.35 -28.28 -36.56
C THR A 8 -56.30 -28.91 -35.65
N SER A 9 -55.05 -29.06 -36.13
CA SER A 9 -53.96 -29.59 -35.29
C SER A 9 -53.54 -28.61 -34.19
N LEU A 10 -53.54 -27.32 -34.48
CA LEU A 10 -53.18 -26.28 -33.53
C LEU A 10 -54.23 -26.17 -32.41
N VAL A 11 -55.52 -26.23 -32.78
CA VAL A 11 -56.62 -26.20 -31.80
C VAL A 11 -56.59 -27.44 -30.89
N LEU A 12 -56.28 -28.62 -31.43
CA LEU A 12 -56.16 -29.86 -30.66
C LEU A 12 -54.99 -29.80 -29.65
N VAL A 13 -53.86 -29.20 -30.03
CA VAL A 13 -52.71 -29.03 -29.14
C VAL A 13 -53.00 -28.03 -28.02
N LEU A 14 -53.78 -26.97 -28.30
CA LEU A 14 -54.19 -26.00 -27.28
C LEU A 14 -55.22 -26.58 -26.28
N THR A 15 -56.07 -27.51 -26.69
CA THR A 15 -57.07 -28.12 -25.79
C THR A 15 -56.52 -29.29 -24.97
N LEU A 16 -55.46 -29.96 -25.44
CA LEU A 16 -54.80 -31.07 -24.75
C LEU A 16 -53.68 -30.64 -23.79
N CYS A 17 -53.28 -29.37 -23.79
CA CYS A 17 -52.31 -28.86 -22.83
C CYS A 17 -53.08 -28.42 -21.57
N PRO A 18 -53.07 -29.20 -20.47
CA PRO A 18 -53.62 -28.69 -19.22
C PRO A 18 -52.80 -27.46 -18.84
N LEU A 19 -53.43 -26.28 -18.86
CA LEU A 19 -52.93 -25.08 -18.20
C LEU A 19 -52.63 -25.49 -16.76
N GLY A 20 -51.36 -25.77 -16.47
CA GLY A 20 -50.90 -26.13 -15.15
C GLY A 20 -51.34 -25.06 -14.18
N LYS A 21 -52.33 -25.39 -13.34
CA LYS A 21 -52.71 -24.53 -12.22
C LYS A 21 -51.45 -24.33 -11.40
N ALA A 22 -50.94 -23.11 -11.42
CA ALA A 22 -49.93 -22.67 -10.47
C ALA A 22 -50.52 -22.92 -9.07
N GLN A 23 -50.04 -23.97 -8.41
CA GLN A 23 -50.33 -24.19 -7.00
C GLN A 23 -49.59 -23.07 -6.25
N TYR A 24 -50.34 -22.05 -5.86
CA TYR A 24 -49.89 -21.08 -4.87
C TYR A 24 -49.74 -21.82 -3.54
N ASN A 25 -48.56 -22.37 -3.28
CA ASN A 25 -48.18 -22.70 -1.91
C ASN A 25 -48.02 -21.37 -1.18
N SER A 26 -48.91 -21.08 -0.24
CA SER A 26 -48.70 -20.03 0.75
C SER A 26 -47.52 -20.49 1.62
N VAL A 27 -46.31 -20.06 1.26
CA VAL A 27 -45.15 -20.17 2.14
C VAL A 27 -45.52 -19.44 3.42
N ASN A 28 -45.60 -20.16 4.54
CA ASN A 28 -45.86 -19.56 5.84
C ASN A 28 -44.61 -18.78 6.24
N TYR A 29 -44.63 -17.47 6.04
CA TYR A 29 -43.55 -16.59 6.48
C TYR A 29 -43.63 -16.46 7.99
N ASP A 30 -42.65 -17.02 8.69
CA ASP A 30 -42.47 -16.75 10.11
C ASP A 30 -42.01 -15.30 10.29
N TYR A 31 -42.98 -14.43 10.56
CA TYR A 31 -42.79 -12.99 10.64
C TYR A 31 -41.74 -12.59 11.67
N GLU A 32 -41.60 -13.36 12.75
CA GLU A 32 -40.62 -13.04 13.79
C GLU A 32 -39.21 -13.37 13.33
N THR A 33 -39.01 -14.53 12.68
CA THR A 33 -37.71 -14.88 12.09
C THR A 33 -37.33 -13.93 10.95
N ALA A 34 -38.29 -13.53 10.09
CA ALA A 34 -38.05 -12.55 9.03
C ALA A 34 -37.66 -11.17 9.60
N ARG A 35 -38.28 -10.74 10.70
CA ARG A 35 -37.96 -9.48 11.37
C ARG A 35 -36.57 -9.51 11.99
N VAL A 36 -36.21 -10.59 12.70
CA VAL A 36 -34.87 -10.76 13.28
C VAL A 36 -33.81 -10.79 12.18
N MET A 37 -34.01 -11.56 11.11
CA MET A 37 -33.09 -11.58 9.97
C MET A 37 -32.99 -10.21 9.29
N GLY A 38 -34.08 -9.46 9.18
CA GLY A 38 -34.05 -8.09 8.65
C GLY A 38 -33.24 -7.12 9.52
N ILE A 39 -33.29 -7.25 10.85
CA ILE A 39 -32.49 -6.44 11.76
C ILE A 39 -31.00 -6.79 11.63
N GLU A 40 -30.67 -8.08 11.67
CA GLU A 40 -29.29 -8.56 11.51
C GLU A 40 -28.72 -8.20 10.14
N TYR A 41 -29.51 -8.33 9.08
CA TYR A 41 -29.13 -7.94 7.72
C TYR A 41 -28.83 -6.45 7.62
N ASN A 42 -29.67 -5.59 8.20
CA ASN A 42 -29.43 -4.14 8.18
C ASN A 42 -28.21 -3.76 9.02
N ALA A 43 -27.99 -4.43 10.15
CA ALA A 43 -26.79 -4.24 10.96
C ALA A 43 -25.52 -4.67 10.18
N ALA A 44 -25.55 -5.83 9.52
CA ALA A 44 -24.45 -6.32 8.68
C ALA A 44 -24.19 -5.41 7.47
N ALA A 45 -25.23 -4.96 6.78
CA ALA A 45 -25.12 -4.02 5.66
C ALA A 45 -24.51 -2.68 6.10
N SER A 46 -24.89 -2.18 7.29
CA SER A 46 -24.28 -0.98 7.85
C SER A 46 -22.78 -1.18 8.15
N ALA A 47 -22.40 -2.34 8.70
CA ALA A 47 -21.01 -2.68 8.95
C ALA A 47 -20.19 -2.81 7.65
N GLU A 48 -20.76 -3.42 6.62
CA GLU A 48 -20.12 -3.56 5.30
C GLU A 48 -19.83 -2.20 4.65
N MET A 49 -20.75 -1.23 4.77
CA MET A 49 -20.50 0.14 4.31
C MET A 49 -19.34 0.81 5.06
N TYR A 50 -19.23 0.62 6.38
CA TYR A 50 -18.09 1.13 7.16
C TYR A 50 -16.76 0.49 6.77
N TYR A 51 -16.76 -0.79 6.38
CA TYR A 51 -15.55 -1.47 5.90
C TYR A 51 -15.16 -1.02 4.49
N ASP A 52 -16.14 -0.78 3.60
CA ASP A 52 -15.88 -0.28 2.25
C ASP A 52 -15.26 1.12 2.27
N GLU A 53 -15.72 2.00 3.17
CA GLU A 53 -15.10 3.32 3.36
C GLU A 53 -13.64 3.24 3.83
N GLN A 54 -13.33 2.33 4.76
CA GLN A 54 -11.96 2.11 5.23
C GLN A 54 -11.06 1.56 4.12
N VAL A 55 -11.56 0.63 3.30
CA VAL A 55 -10.80 0.08 2.16
C VAL A 55 -10.50 1.19 1.14
N LYS A 56 -11.45 2.10 0.89
CA LYS A 56 -11.25 3.27 0.02
C LYS A 56 -10.20 4.24 0.57
N ASP A 57 -10.21 4.52 1.88
CA ASP A 57 -9.20 5.36 2.53
C ASP A 57 -7.80 4.73 2.46
N ILE A 58 -7.70 3.41 2.67
CA ILE A 58 -6.46 2.65 2.51
C ILE A 58 -5.94 2.77 1.07
N LEU A 59 -6.81 2.58 0.08
CA LEU A 59 -6.45 2.70 -1.34
C LEU A 59 -5.95 4.12 -1.68
N ALA A 60 -6.62 5.16 -1.18
CA ALA A 60 -6.22 6.55 -1.38
C ALA A 60 -4.81 6.83 -0.81
N LYS A 61 -4.51 6.31 0.38
CA LYS A 61 -3.17 6.41 1.00
C LYS A 61 -2.09 5.73 0.17
N TYR A 62 -2.36 4.55 -0.40
CA TYR A 62 -1.42 3.88 -1.31
C TYR A 62 -1.16 4.70 -2.59
N GLY A 63 -2.19 5.31 -3.18
CA GLY A 63 -2.01 6.19 -4.34
C GLY A 63 -1.14 7.41 -4.03
N ILE A 64 -1.32 8.04 -2.85
CA ILE A 64 -0.46 9.15 -2.40
C ILE A 64 0.98 8.66 -2.19
N ALA A 65 1.16 7.47 -1.59
CA ALA A 65 2.48 6.88 -1.38
C ALA A 65 3.20 6.58 -2.71
N GLU A 66 2.48 6.10 -3.74
CA GLU A 66 3.02 5.87 -5.08
C GLU A 66 3.45 7.19 -5.75
N VAL A 67 2.60 8.22 -5.70
CA VAL A 67 2.93 9.55 -6.24
C VAL A 67 4.11 10.18 -5.50
N ALA A 68 4.18 10.03 -4.18
CA ALA A 68 5.30 10.50 -3.38
C ALA A 68 6.60 9.75 -3.74
N ALA A 69 6.54 8.43 -3.91
CA ALA A 69 7.68 7.62 -4.33
C ALA A 69 8.17 8.03 -5.74
N ALA A 70 7.26 8.22 -6.68
CA ALA A 70 7.58 8.70 -8.03
C ALA A 70 8.19 10.12 -8.01
N GLY A 71 7.65 11.01 -7.17
CA GLY A 71 8.18 12.37 -6.98
C GLY A 71 9.59 12.39 -6.37
N ILE A 72 9.84 11.57 -5.35
CA ILE A 72 11.17 11.41 -4.75
C ILE A 72 12.16 10.87 -5.78
N TYR A 73 11.76 9.84 -6.54
CA TYR A 73 12.61 9.28 -7.59
C TYR A 73 12.94 10.31 -8.66
N ALA A 74 11.93 11.02 -9.18
CA ALA A 74 12.13 12.05 -10.20
C ALA A 74 13.06 13.17 -9.71
N SER A 75 12.85 13.67 -8.48
CA SER A 75 13.73 14.67 -7.87
C SER A 75 15.17 14.17 -7.77
N LYS A 76 15.39 12.94 -7.29
CA LYS A 76 16.74 12.38 -7.17
C LYS A 76 17.39 12.07 -8.51
N HIS A 77 16.60 11.66 -9.50
CA HIS A 77 17.09 11.43 -10.85
C HIS A 77 17.55 12.74 -11.49
N LEU A 78 16.76 13.81 -11.38
CA LEU A 78 17.12 15.14 -11.89
C LEU A 78 18.37 15.70 -11.20
N ASP A 79 18.45 15.60 -9.87
CA ASP A 79 19.65 15.99 -9.12
C ASP A 79 20.89 15.24 -9.64
N ARG A 80 20.76 13.92 -9.87
CA ARG A 80 21.88 13.10 -10.34
C ARG A 80 22.31 13.50 -11.74
N THR A 81 21.37 13.69 -12.66
CA THR A 81 21.65 14.08 -14.05
C THR A 81 22.28 15.48 -14.12
N ALA A 82 21.76 16.43 -13.34
CA ALA A 82 22.32 17.78 -13.27
C ALA A 82 23.77 17.76 -12.76
N LEU A 83 24.07 17.00 -11.70
CA LEU A 83 25.43 16.87 -11.17
C LEU A 83 26.38 16.13 -12.10
N THR A 84 25.90 15.20 -12.93
CA THR A 84 26.71 14.53 -13.96
C THR A 84 26.97 15.42 -15.17
N ASP A 85 25.96 16.17 -15.64
CA ASP A 85 26.09 17.07 -16.79
C ASP A 85 27.00 18.26 -16.51
N LEU A 86 26.99 18.75 -15.26
CA LEU A 86 27.91 19.79 -14.78
C LEU A 86 29.36 19.30 -14.58
N GLY A 87 29.65 18.02 -14.80
CA GLY A 87 31.01 17.48 -14.69
C GLY A 87 31.50 17.22 -13.26
N ILE A 88 30.76 17.62 -12.23
CA ILE A 88 31.11 17.50 -10.81
C ILE A 88 31.34 16.03 -10.41
N LEU A 89 30.53 15.12 -10.97
CA LEU A 89 30.64 13.68 -10.69
C LEU A 89 31.53 12.92 -11.69
N VAL A 90 32.14 13.62 -12.64
CA VAL A 90 32.90 13.02 -13.75
C VAL A 90 34.39 12.94 -13.43
N ASP A 91 34.88 13.77 -12.51
CA ASP A 91 36.26 13.68 -12.03
C ASP A 91 36.49 12.40 -11.19
N PRO A 92 37.39 11.50 -11.62
CA PRO A 92 37.67 10.25 -10.90
C PRO A 92 38.19 10.47 -9.48
N ALA A 93 38.85 11.60 -9.20
CA ALA A 93 39.35 11.93 -7.88
C ALA A 93 38.22 12.40 -6.95
N GLU A 94 37.38 13.33 -7.39
CA GLU A 94 36.22 13.79 -6.61
C GLU A 94 35.23 12.65 -6.29
N ASN A 95 34.94 11.78 -7.27
CA ASN A 95 34.08 10.60 -7.12
C ASN A 95 34.67 9.52 -6.18
N HIS A 96 36.00 9.40 -6.07
CA HIS A 96 36.64 8.50 -5.09
C HIS A 96 36.27 8.92 -3.66
N TYR A 97 36.35 10.22 -3.39
CA TYR A 97 36.14 10.75 -2.05
C TYR A 97 34.67 10.77 -1.64
N TYR A 98 33.75 11.10 -2.55
CA TYR A 98 32.30 10.96 -2.29
C TYR A 98 31.90 9.51 -1.98
N ARG A 99 32.41 8.53 -2.72
CA ARG A 99 32.16 7.11 -2.43
C ARG A 99 32.71 6.69 -1.07
N ARG A 100 33.86 7.23 -0.67
CA ARG A 100 34.47 6.93 0.63
C ARG A 100 33.66 7.51 1.79
N ILE A 101 33.24 8.78 1.72
CA ILE A 101 32.35 9.39 2.72
C ILE A 101 31.06 8.60 2.80
N TYR A 102 30.41 8.36 1.64
CA TYR A 102 29.16 7.61 1.59
C TYR A 102 29.28 6.23 2.24
N ARG A 103 30.38 5.52 1.98
CA ARG A 103 30.64 4.21 2.59
C ARG A 103 30.83 4.31 4.10
N ILE A 104 31.54 5.31 4.60
CA ILE A 104 31.72 5.48 6.05
C ILE A 104 30.39 5.83 6.74
N VAL A 105 29.61 6.73 6.16
CA VAL A 105 28.31 7.14 6.71
C VAL A 105 27.33 5.97 6.71
N SER A 106 27.19 5.26 5.59
CA SER A 106 26.25 4.14 5.43
C SER A 106 26.64 2.90 6.24
N VAL A 107 27.94 2.58 6.34
CA VAL A 107 28.40 1.34 7.00
C VAL A 107 28.65 1.54 8.50
N LYS A 108 29.02 2.75 8.94
CA LYS A 108 29.39 2.98 10.35
C LYS A 108 28.43 3.90 11.10
N ILE A 109 28.11 5.08 10.55
CA ILE A 109 27.32 6.09 11.29
C ILE A 109 25.87 5.66 11.40
N ILE A 110 25.21 5.37 10.29
CA ILE A 110 23.77 5.05 10.28
C ILE A 110 23.46 3.81 11.14
N PRO A 111 24.17 2.67 10.98
CA PRO A 111 23.97 1.52 11.86
C PRO A 111 24.34 1.83 13.30
N GLY A 112 25.41 2.60 13.54
CA GLY A 112 25.84 3.00 14.86
C GLY A 112 24.79 3.83 15.62
N ILE A 113 24.09 4.75 14.96
CA ILE A 113 23.00 5.52 15.57
C ILE A 113 21.83 4.60 15.95
N TRP A 114 21.46 3.69 15.06
CA TRP A 114 20.37 2.76 15.28
C TRP A 114 20.64 1.80 16.44
N ASP A 115 21.81 1.18 16.45
CA ASP A 115 22.23 0.24 17.48
C ASP A 115 22.37 0.94 18.84
N LEU A 116 22.95 2.14 18.85
CA LEU A 116 23.10 2.94 20.06
C LEU A 116 21.74 3.38 20.61
N SER A 117 20.80 3.79 19.76
CA SER A 117 19.43 4.13 20.18
C SER A 117 18.74 2.95 20.88
N THR A 118 18.92 1.75 20.34
CA THR A 118 18.40 0.50 20.93
C THR A 118 19.08 0.19 22.28
N LEU A 119 20.40 0.38 22.37
CA LEU A 119 21.18 0.20 23.61
C LEU A 119 20.81 1.23 24.68
N LEU A 120 20.51 2.48 24.30
CA LEU A 120 20.07 3.54 25.20
C LEU A 120 18.72 3.22 25.84
N LEU A 121 17.77 2.71 25.07
CA LEU A 121 16.47 2.27 25.57
C LEU A 121 16.61 1.14 26.59
N LYS A 122 17.55 0.21 26.37
CA LYS A 122 17.77 -0.94 27.26
C LYS A 122 18.62 -0.61 28.48
N TYR A 123 19.62 0.26 28.35
CA TYR A 123 20.61 0.55 29.39
C TYR A 123 20.98 2.05 29.43
N PRO A 124 20.12 2.91 30.00
CA PRO A 124 20.32 4.36 30.00
C PRO A 124 21.57 4.78 30.79
N HIS A 125 21.96 4.03 31.82
CA HIS A 125 23.15 4.31 32.63
C HIS A 125 24.48 4.14 31.87
N LYS A 126 24.49 3.47 30.70
CA LYS A 126 25.67 3.32 29.84
C LYS A 126 25.74 4.34 28.71
N ALA A 127 24.84 5.34 28.69
CA ALA A 127 24.75 6.36 27.66
C ALA A 127 26.08 7.07 27.38
N ILE A 128 26.84 7.41 28.44
CA ILE A 128 28.11 8.15 28.31
C ILE A 128 29.17 7.30 27.59
N TYR A 129 29.23 6.00 27.89
CA TYR A 129 30.19 5.08 27.26
C TYR A 129 29.92 4.94 25.75
N TRP A 130 28.67 4.65 25.36
CA TRP A 130 28.32 4.47 23.95
C TRP A 130 28.27 5.79 23.17
N GLY A 131 27.82 6.87 23.82
CA GLY A 131 27.80 8.21 23.24
C GLY A 131 29.21 8.68 22.84
N SER A 132 30.23 8.38 23.65
CA SER A 132 31.62 8.71 23.31
C SER A 132 32.12 8.01 22.03
N TYR A 133 31.66 6.78 21.78
CA TYR A 133 32.00 6.03 20.56
C TYR A 133 31.35 6.67 19.32
N LEU A 134 30.08 7.08 19.41
CA LEU A 134 29.39 7.75 18.31
C LEU A 134 30.02 9.11 18.00
N VAL A 135 30.36 9.90 19.02
CA VAL A 135 31.06 11.18 18.85
C VAL A 135 32.39 10.97 18.14
N LYS A 136 33.18 9.95 18.51
CA LYS A 136 34.44 9.64 17.83
C LYS A 136 34.24 9.37 16.32
N VAL A 137 33.27 8.52 15.97
CA VAL A 137 32.99 8.21 14.55
C VAL A 137 32.52 9.44 13.79
N CYS A 138 31.69 10.28 14.39
CA CYS A 138 31.26 11.56 13.80
C CYS A 138 32.43 12.55 13.63
N THR A 139 33.38 12.59 14.57
CA THR A 139 34.58 13.45 14.44
C THR A 139 35.53 12.98 13.36
N GLU A 140 35.69 11.67 13.16
CA GLU A 140 36.47 11.11 12.05
C GLU A 140 35.86 11.52 10.71
N VAL A 141 34.53 11.45 10.57
CA VAL A 141 33.85 11.90 9.35
C VAL A 141 33.95 13.41 9.17
N LYS A 142 33.81 14.21 10.23
CA LYS A 142 34.01 15.66 10.17
C LYS A 142 35.42 16.01 9.69
N SER A 143 36.45 15.34 10.22
CA SER A 143 37.84 15.57 9.78
C SER A 143 38.04 15.22 8.32
N LEU A 144 37.39 14.16 7.84
CA LEU A 144 37.40 13.78 6.43
C LEU A 144 36.75 14.88 5.60
N CYS A 145 35.56 15.37 5.99
CA CYS A 145 34.85 16.45 5.29
C CYS A 145 35.64 17.77 5.30
N GLN A 146 36.35 18.10 6.37
CA GLN A 146 37.18 19.31 6.44
C GLN A 146 38.40 19.27 5.53
N GLN A 147 38.92 18.07 5.21
CA GLN A 147 39.97 17.92 4.20
C GLN A 147 39.50 18.32 2.79
N PHE A 148 38.19 18.42 2.54
CA PHE A 148 37.64 18.90 1.27
C PHE A 148 37.53 20.42 1.22
N GLU A 149 37.29 21.09 2.35
CA GLU A 149 37.19 22.56 2.42
C GLU A 149 38.56 23.23 2.27
N SER A 150 39.66 22.50 2.48
CA SER A 150 41.03 23.02 2.40
C SER A 150 41.74 22.74 1.07
N VAL A 151 41.06 22.14 0.08
CA VAL A 151 41.55 21.93 -1.30
C VAL A 151 40.79 22.88 -2.22
#